data_AF-A0A553HXJ6-F1
#
_entry.id   AF-A0A553HXJ6-F1
#
_cell.length_a   1.000
_cell.length_b   1.000
_cell.length_c   1.000
_cell.angle_alpha   90.00
_cell.angle_beta   90.00
_cell.angle_gamma   90.00
#
_symmetry.space_group_name_H-M   'P 1'
#
loop_
_entity.id
_entity.type
_entity.pdbx_description
1 polymer ?
#
loop_
_entity_poly.entity_id
_entity_poly.type
_entity_poly.pdbx_seq_one_letter_code
_entity_poly.pdbx_strand_id
1 'polypeptide(L)'
;MVFSFQTLVQQHNSEMESAFRSLVDTIVRGSKLSISLLRISSVTEDSFHVTLEARLTRTGPVSATIAPMTLDLCGPAGQFGKVTLPAITTQAYGTEIDVTSQPVKIIDTEALKAFIRNIIKNDSVVLSLRNGETFITALSLGPREVLYEKELELSGMKGPIVKVNAASIVQAPQVAGTSSIPNVMPSNVTPFNTSLTTASISSTAGSSSGNTISVVFHVANPSPLEMSFGTCFFDIQNHEGKLLAELKGRLDIRRKHFQATFQGNVNRAVAAKLAADMREAANNGSKDGKRVDERGNDRSPRMRLVGKRCAGAGWCDETIKGIDVPVQNADKLFRVLGMDASLEEPNNKRSSITKWTQKLMLR
;
A
#
# COMPACT_ATOMS: atom_id res chain seq x y z
N MET A 1 -64.55 -29.42 -4.08
CA MET A 1 -63.29 -29.10 -4.77
C MET A 1 -62.33 -30.25 -4.54
N VAL A 2 -61.95 -30.97 -5.58
CA VAL A 2 -61.03 -32.12 -5.48
C VAL A 2 -59.62 -31.57 -5.70
N PHE A 3 -58.88 -31.30 -4.62
CA PHE A 3 -57.44 -31.05 -4.74
C PHE A 3 -56.78 -32.38 -5.10
N SER A 4 -56.25 -32.49 -6.31
CA SER A 4 -55.48 -33.68 -6.70
C SER A 4 -54.11 -33.63 -6.04
N PHE A 5 -53.59 -34.79 -5.64
CA PHE A 5 -52.22 -34.91 -5.13
C PHE A 5 -51.19 -34.33 -6.11
N GLN A 6 -51.44 -34.45 -7.42
CA GLN A 6 -50.61 -33.84 -8.46
C GLN A 6 -50.56 -32.31 -8.36
N THR A 7 -51.70 -31.66 -8.08
CA THR A 7 -51.76 -30.21 -7.89
C THR A 7 -50.93 -29.77 -6.68
N LEU A 8 -50.97 -30.55 -5.59
CA LEU A 8 -50.19 -30.26 -4.38
C LEU A 8 -48.68 -30.44 -4.60
N VAL A 9 -48.27 -31.49 -5.32
CA VAL A 9 -46.86 -31.71 -5.69
C VAL A 9 -46.35 -30.62 -6.64
N GLN A 10 -47.16 -30.23 -7.63
CA GLN A 10 -46.80 -29.14 -8.55
C GLN A 10 -46.67 -27.80 -7.83
N GLN A 11 -47.59 -27.50 -6.91
CA GLN A 11 -47.52 -26.29 -6.09
C GLN A 11 -46.29 -26.29 -5.19
N HIS A 12 -46.00 -27.40 -4.50
CA HIS A 12 -44.82 -27.50 -3.65
C HIS A 12 -43.52 -27.33 -4.44
N ASN A 13 -43.44 -27.94 -5.64
CA ASN A 13 -42.30 -27.77 -6.53
C ASN A 13 -42.15 -26.32 -7.00
N SER A 14 -43.24 -25.64 -7.38
CA SER A 14 -43.16 -24.23 -7.82
C SER A 14 -42.77 -23.28 -6.69
N GLU A 15 -43.24 -23.54 -5.47
CA GLU A 15 -42.85 -22.79 -4.26
C GLU A 15 -41.35 -22.99 -3.95
N MET A 16 -40.86 -24.23 -3.99
CA MET A 16 -39.43 -24.53 -3.80
C MET A 16 -38.56 -23.90 -4.89
N GLU A 17 -39.00 -23.94 -6.15
CA GLU A 17 -38.32 -23.28 -7.28
C GLU A 17 -38.20 -21.76 -7.07
N SER A 18 -39.28 -21.13 -6.63
CA SER A 18 -39.30 -19.70 -6.34
C SER A 18 -38.38 -19.35 -5.17
N ALA A 19 -38.42 -20.14 -4.10
CA ALA A 19 -37.53 -19.99 -2.94
C ALA A 19 -36.05 -20.14 -3.33
N PHE A 20 -35.72 -21.13 -4.16
CA PHE A 20 -34.36 -21.34 -4.66
C PHE A 20 -33.88 -20.16 -5.50
N ARG A 21 -34.71 -19.67 -6.44
CA ARG A 21 -34.37 -18.49 -7.26
C ARG A 21 -34.12 -17.25 -6.42
N SER A 22 -34.95 -17.01 -5.41
CA SER A 22 -34.78 -15.90 -4.46
C SER A 22 -33.48 -16.02 -3.66
N LEU A 23 -33.11 -17.22 -3.24
CA LEU A 23 -31.85 -17.48 -2.55
C LEU A 23 -30.64 -17.24 -3.45
N VAL A 24 -30.66 -17.74 -4.69
CA VAL A 24 -29.58 -17.50 -5.66
C VAL A 24 -29.42 -16.01 -5.91
N ASP A 25 -30.51 -15.27 -6.11
CA ASP A 25 -30.44 -13.82 -6.31
C ASP A 25 -29.88 -13.10 -5.08
N THR A 26 -30.25 -13.54 -3.88
CA THR A 26 -29.68 -13.02 -2.62
C THR A 26 -28.17 -13.28 -2.55
N ILE A 27 -27.70 -14.48 -2.93
CA ILE A 27 -26.28 -14.82 -2.87
C ILE A 27 -25.48 -14.11 -3.96
N VAL A 28 -25.99 -14.05 -5.19
CA VAL A 28 -25.25 -13.48 -6.33
C VAL A 28 -25.35 -11.97 -6.37
N ARG A 29 -26.53 -11.39 -6.15
CA ARG A 29 -26.76 -9.93 -6.23
C ARG A 29 -26.79 -9.27 -4.86
N GLY A 30 -27.56 -9.82 -3.92
CA GLY A 30 -27.79 -9.21 -2.61
C GLY A 30 -26.61 -9.26 -1.62
N SER A 31 -25.69 -10.19 -1.82
CA SER A 31 -24.55 -10.37 -0.92
C SER A 31 -23.53 -9.23 -1.04
N LYS A 32 -22.80 -8.97 0.04
CA LYS A 32 -21.71 -7.99 0.08
C LYS A 32 -20.38 -8.71 0.24
N LEU A 33 -19.51 -8.58 -0.76
CA LEU A 33 -18.13 -9.04 -0.70
C LEU A 33 -17.24 -7.89 -0.25
N SER A 34 -16.50 -8.07 0.84
CA SER A 34 -15.59 -7.06 1.40
C SER A 34 -14.17 -7.60 1.39
N ILE A 35 -13.24 -6.87 0.78
CA ILE A 35 -11.83 -7.30 0.72
C ILE A 35 -11.06 -6.72 1.90
N SER A 36 -10.40 -7.59 2.66
CA SER A 36 -9.46 -7.17 3.69
C SER A 36 -8.06 -7.03 3.11
N LEU A 37 -7.60 -7.97 2.28
CA LEU A 37 -6.27 -7.98 1.64
C LEU A 37 -6.39 -8.26 0.14
N LEU A 38 -5.71 -7.45 -0.66
CA LEU A 38 -5.36 -7.78 -2.03
C LEU A 38 -3.85 -7.59 -2.19
N ARG A 39 -3.10 -8.67 -2.37
CA ARG A 39 -1.64 -8.61 -2.52
C ARG A 39 -1.21 -9.05 -3.90
N ILE A 40 -0.42 -8.21 -4.56
CA ILE A 40 0.27 -8.49 -5.81
C ILE A 40 1.74 -8.74 -5.48
N SER A 41 2.27 -9.89 -5.88
CA SER A 41 3.64 -10.33 -5.60
C SER A 41 4.23 -11.07 -6.79
N SER A 42 5.55 -11.34 -6.75
CA SER A 42 6.24 -12.11 -7.80
C SER A 42 5.91 -11.63 -9.21
N VAL A 43 6.01 -10.30 -9.41
CA VAL A 43 5.65 -9.62 -10.64
C VAL A 43 6.68 -9.91 -11.74
N THR A 44 6.19 -10.37 -12.89
CA THR A 44 6.92 -10.50 -14.17
C THR A 44 6.31 -9.58 -15.23
N GLU A 45 6.85 -9.61 -16.44
CA GLU A 45 6.34 -8.79 -17.55
C GLU A 45 4.91 -9.16 -17.95
N ASP A 46 4.55 -10.43 -17.79
CA ASP A 46 3.32 -11.05 -18.29
C ASP A 46 2.48 -11.75 -17.21
N SER A 47 2.95 -11.77 -15.96
CA SER A 47 2.26 -12.45 -14.86
C SER A 47 2.57 -11.86 -13.49
N PHE A 48 1.76 -12.21 -12.51
CA PHE A 48 2.00 -11.90 -11.10
C PHE A 48 1.26 -12.92 -10.22
N HIS A 49 1.59 -12.98 -8.94
CA HIS A 49 0.86 -13.78 -7.96
C HIS A 49 -0.10 -12.91 -7.15
N VAL A 50 -1.36 -13.33 -7.07
CA VAL A 50 -2.41 -12.72 -6.26
C VAL A 50 -2.60 -13.49 -4.97
N THR A 51 -2.69 -12.76 -3.86
CA THR A 51 -3.32 -13.24 -2.63
C THR A 51 -4.52 -12.36 -2.32
N LEU A 52 -5.67 -12.97 -2.07
CA LEU A 52 -6.93 -12.29 -1.81
C LEU A 52 -7.51 -12.84 -0.50
N GLU A 53 -7.72 -11.98 0.47
CA GLU A 53 -8.53 -12.28 1.66
C GLU A 53 -9.80 -11.43 1.56
N ALA A 54 -10.95 -12.09 1.56
CA ALA A 54 -12.24 -11.43 1.46
C ALA A 54 -13.27 -12.09 2.38
N ARG A 55 -14.31 -11.33 2.70
CA ARG A 55 -15.45 -11.83 3.48
C ARG A 55 -16.74 -11.57 2.71
N LEU A 56 -17.47 -12.65 2.45
CA LEU A 56 -18.80 -12.62 1.85
C LEU A 56 -19.85 -12.56 2.97
N THR A 57 -20.75 -11.58 2.92
CA THR A 57 -21.79 -11.36 3.93
C THR A 57 -23.15 -11.13 3.26
N ARG A 58 -24.23 -11.11 4.04
CA ARG A 58 -25.61 -10.91 3.53
C ARG A 58 -26.04 -11.97 2.49
N THR A 59 -25.60 -13.21 2.68
CA THR A 59 -25.95 -14.35 1.79
C THR A 59 -27.30 -14.98 2.10
N GLY A 60 -28.06 -14.42 3.05
CA GLY A 60 -29.32 -14.96 3.53
C GLY A 60 -29.16 -15.92 4.72
N PRO A 61 -30.28 -16.39 5.29
CA PRO A 61 -30.28 -17.27 6.47
C PRO A 61 -29.95 -18.73 6.14
N VAL A 62 -29.98 -19.11 4.86
CA VAL A 62 -29.78 -20.47 4.38
C VAL A 62 -28.35 -20.63 3.85
N SER A 63 -27.69 -21.72 4.23
CA SER A 63 -26.38 -22.08 3.68
C SER A 63 -26.49 -22.59 2.25
N ALA A 64 -25.57 -22.17 1.41
CA ALA A 64 -25.44 -22.60 0.03
C ALA A 64 -23.97 -22.81 -0.32
N THR A 65 -23.69 -23.78 -1.17
CA THR A 65 -22.35 -24.04 -1.68
C THR A 65 -22.25 -23.55 -3.11
N ILE A 66 -21.33 -22.61 -3.34
CA ILE A 66 -20.94 -22.13 -4.66
C ILE A 66 -19.71 -22.94 -5.09
N ALA A 67 -19.76 -23.57 -6.25
CA ALA A 67 -18.65 -24.33 -6.80
C ALA A 67 -17.44 -23.43 -7.10
N PRO A 68 -16.21 -24.00 -7.16
CA PRO A 68 -15.03 -23.25 -7.60
C PRO A 68 -15.27 -22.61 -8.96
N MET A 69 -14.78 -21.39 -9.15
CA MET A 69 -15.05 -20.62 -10.36
C MET A 69 -13.86 -19.74 -10.73
N THR A 70 -13.73 -19.43 -12.01
CA THR A 70 -12.74 -18.46 -12.50
C THR A 70 -13.43 -17.17 -12.86
N LEU A 71 -12.92 -16.06 -12.33
CA LEU A 71 -13.46 -14.72 -12.48
C LEU A 71 -12.47 -13.84 -13.22
N ASP A 72 -12.99 -12.95 -14.04
CA ASP A 72 -12.24 -11.89 -14.66
C ASP A 72 -12.02 -10.76 -13.65
N LEU A 73 -10.76 -10.33 -13.50
CA LEU A 73 -10.38 -9.17 -12.71
C LEU A 73 -10.46 -7.93 -13.60
N CYS A 74 -11.47 -7.08 -13.34
CA CYS A 74 -11.76 -5.89 -14.13
C CYS A 74 -11.57 -4.62 -13.29
N GLY A 75 -10.63 -3.77 -13.72
CA GLY A 75 -10.48 -2.42 -13.19
C GLY A 75 -11.32 -1.41 -13.98
N PRO A 76 -11.18 -0.11 -13.66
CA PRO A 76 -11.92 0.96 -14.37
C PRO A 76 -11.65 1.03 -15.87
N ALA A 77 -10.49 0.54 -16.32
CA ALA A 77 -10.07 0.57 -17.72
C ALA A 77 -10.30 -0.76 -18.46
N GLY A 78 -10.84 -1.79 -17.80
CA GLY A 78 -11.10 -3.09 -18.40
C GLY A 78 -10.50 -4.27 -17.63
N GLN A 79 -10.53 -5.44 -18.27
CA GLN A 79 -10.03 -6.69 -17.73
C GLN A 79 -8.49 -6.74 -17.78
N PHE A 80 -7.84 -7.03 -16.66
CA PHE A 80 -6.38 -7.14 -16.61
C PHE A 80 -5.88 -8.54 -16.25
N GLY A 81 -6.74 -9.44 -15.78
CA GLY A 81 -6.35 -10.80 -15.42
C GLY A 81 -7.53 -11.68 -15.07
N LYS A 82 -7.23 -12.90 -14.61
CA LYS A 82 -8.21 -13.88 -14.12
C LYS A 82 -7.78 -14.44 -12.77
N VAL A 83 -8.75 -14.67 -11.88
CA VAL A 83 -8.54 -15.26 -10.55
C VAL A 83 -9.51 -16.43 -10.38
N THR A 84 -9.05 -17.55 -9.84
CA THR A 84 -9.91 -18.69 -9.48
C THR A 84 -10.22 -18.62 -8.00
N LEU A 85 -11.51 -18.53 -7.66
CA LEU A 85 -11.98 -18.66 -6.29
C LEU A 85 -12.23 -20.13 -5.94
N PRO A 86 -11.93 -20.55 -4.70
CA PRO A 86 -12.26 -21.90 -4.22
C PRO A 86 -13.79 -22.07 -4.10
N ALA A 87 -14.22 -23.28 -3.74
CA ALA A 87 -15.61 -23.51 -3.36
C ALA A 87 -15.96 -22.66 -2.12
N ILE A 88 -17.09 -21.98 -2.15
CA ILE A 88 -17.54 -21.07 -1.08
C ILE A 88 -18.79 -21.65 -0.45
N THR A 89 -18.77 -21.92 0.84
CA THR A 89 -19.98 -22.33 1.59
C THR A 89 -20.51 -21.14 2.38
N THR A 90 -21.64 -20.58 1.96
CA THR A 90 -22.26 -19.42 2.60
C THR A 90 -22.84 -19.78 3.96
N GLN A 91 -22.75 -18.85 4.91
CA GLN A 91 -23.24 -19.01 6.28
C GLN A 91 -23.96 -17.74 6.72
N ALA A 92 -24.89 -17.86 7.68
CA ALA A 92 -25.71 -16.75 8.14
C ALA A 92 -24.88 -15.56 8.70
N TYR A 93 -23.70 -15.83 9.27
CA TYR A 93 -22.77 -14.82 9.81
C TYR A 93 -21.67 -14.36 8.82
N GLY A 94 -21.76 -14.82 7.57
CA GLY A 94 -20.79 -14.58 6.52
C GLY A 94 -19.67 -15.64 6.46
N THR A 95 -18.96 -15.64 5.35
CA THR A 95 -17.96 -16.66 4.98
C THR A 95 -16.67 -15.98 4.55
N GLU A 96 -15.54 -16.51 5.00
CA GLU A 96 -14.20 -16.07 4.58
C GLU A 96 -13.80 -16.76 3.27
N ILE A 97 -13.13 -16.01 2.39
CA ILE A 97 -12.67 -16.44 1.09
C ILE A 97 -11.19 -16.10 1.01
N ASP A 98 -10.36 -17.12 0.97
CA ASP A 98 -8.91 -16.98 0.89
C ASP A 98 -8.37 -17.60 -0.40
N VAL A 99 -7.68 -16.79 -1.20
CA VAL A 99 -6.89 -17.22 -2.34
C VAL A 99 -5.45 -16.92 -2.01
N THR A 100 -4.60 -17.95 -1.94
CA THR A 100 -3.20 -17.79 -1.55
C THR A 100 -2.28 -17.97 -2.75
N SER A 101 -1.47 -16.94 -3.04
CA SER A 101 -0.37 -16.99 -4.01
C SER A 101 -0.72 -17.66 -5.35
N GLN A 102 -1.85 -17.27 -5.94
CA GLN A 102 -2.30 -17.81 -7.22
C GLN A 102 -1.64 -17.05 -8.38
N PRO A 103 -1.05 -17.74 -9.37
CA PRO A 103 -0.50 -17.08 -10.55
C PRO A 103 -1.63 -16.53 -11.44
N VAL A 104 -1.49 -15.28 -11.85
CA VAL A 104 -2.39 -14.55 -12.73
C VAL A 104 -1.62 -14.09 -13.95
N LYS A 105 -2.07 -14.47 -15.14
CA LYS A 105 -1.55 -13.95 -16.41
C LYS A 105 -2.15 -12.58 -16.68
N ILE A 106 -1.31 -11.63 -17.07
CA ILE A 106 -1.72 -10.30 -17.47
C ILE A 106 -2.37 -10.40 -18.86
N ILE A 107 -3.62 -9.97 -18.96
CA ILE A 107 -4.38 -9.92 -20.22
C ILE A 107 -4.21 -8.57 -20.90
N ASP A 108 -4.34 -7.50 -20.11
CA ASP A 108 -4.17 -6.13 -20.56
C ASP A 108 -3.34 -5.37 -19.53
N THR A 109 -2.11 -5.03 -19.94
CA THR A 109 -1.16 -4.30 -19.12
C THR A 109 -1.59 -2.85 -18.87
N GLU A 110 -2.27 -2.21 -19.82
CA GLU A 110 -2.78 -0.85 -19.65
C GLU A 110 -3.94 -0.82 -18.66
N ALA A 111 -4.82 -1.82 -18.71
CA ALA A 111 -5.88 -1.98 -17.70
C ALA A 111 -5.30 -2.21 -16.29
N LEU A 112 -4.23 -3.01 -16.16
CA LEU A 112 -3.54 -3.23 -14.88
C LEU A 112 -2.91 -1.94 -14.36
N LYS A 113 -2.15 -1.23 -15.21
CA LYS A 113 -1.52 0.05 -14.87
C LYS A 113 -2.58 1.07 -14.44
N ALA A 114 -3.70 1.16 -15.16
CA ALA A 114 -4.79 2.05 -14.82
C ALA A 114 -5.42 1.70 -13.47
N PHE A 115 -5.64 0.42 -13.17
CA PHE A 115 -6.12 -0.03 -11.87
C PHE A 115 -5.18 0.40 -10.74
N ILE A 116 -3.88 0.10 -10.85
CA ILE A 116 -2.88 0.41 -9.81
C ILE A 116 -2.70 1.94 -9.65
N ARG A 117 -2.68 2.69 -10.76
CA ARG A 117 -2.61 4.15 -10.72
C ARG A 117 -3.83 4.75 -10.02
N ASN A 118 -5.02 4.25 -10.31
CA ASN A 118 -6.25 4.74 -9.71
C ASN A 118 -6.28 4.47 -8.20
N ILE A 119 -5.86 3.29 -7.73
CA ILE A 119 -5.92 2.96 -6.30
C ILE A 119 -4.87 3.72 -5.49
N ILE A 120 -3.75 4.09 -6.12
CA ILE A 120 -2.73 4.97 -5.49
C ILE A 120 -3.20 6.43 -5.44
N LYS A 121 -3.82 6.94 -6.50
CA LYS A 121 -4.14 8.38 -6.62
C LYS A 121 -5.50 8.77 -6.04
N ASN A 122 -6.51 7.93 -6.20
CA ASN A 122 -7.89 8.28 -5.86
C ASN A 122 -8.25 7.81 -4.44
N ASP A 123 -9.40 8.29 -3.97
CA ASP A 123 -9.97 7.94 -2.67
C ASP A 123 -10.63 6.56 -2.65
N SER A 124 -11.15 6.13 -3.79
CA SER A 124 -11.82 4.85 -3.98
C SER A 124 -11.65 4.37 -5.41
N VAL A 125 -11.61 3.06 -5.59
CA VAL A 125 -11.56 2.39 -6.88
C VAL A 125 -12.50 1.20 -6.87
N VAL A 126 -13.21 0.99 -7.97
CA VAL A 126 -14.04 -0.20 -8.16
C VAL A 126 -13.20 -1.29 -8.83
N LEU A 127 -13.16 -2.46 -8.20
CA LEU A 127 -12.71 -3.72 -8.79
C LEU A 127 -13.94 -4.58 -9.07
N SER A 128 -14.18 -4.95 -10.32
CA SER A 128 -15.28 -5.83 -10.69
C SER A 128 -14.75 -7.25 -10.92
N LEU A 129 -15.39 -8.24 -10.31
CA LEU A 129 -15.27 -9.65 -10.62
C LEU A 129 -16.38 -10.02 -11.59
N ARG A 130 -16.05 -10.48 -12.80
CA ARG A 130 -17.03 -10.77 -13.85
C ARG A 130 -16.85 -12.16 -14.44
N ASN A 131 -17.83 -12.62 -15.22
CA ASN A 131 -17.78 -13.87 -15.98
C ASN A 131 -17.51 -15.12 -15.14
N GLY A 132 -18.05 -15.16 -13.91
CA GLY A 132 -17.90 -16.30 -13.00
C GLY A 132 -18.94 -17.38 -13.22
N GLU A 133 -18.85 -18.13 -14.31
CA GLU A 133 -19.72 -19.30 -14.50
C GLU A 133 -19.48 -20.31 -13.38
N THR A 134 -20.53 -20.61 -12.62
CA THR A 134 -20.45 -21.52 -11.47
C THR A 134 -21.77 -22.21 -11.20
N PHE A 135 -21.75 -23.17 -10.30
CA PHE A 135 -22.92 -23.89 -9.83
C PHE A 135 -23.21 -23.56 -8.36
N ILE A 136 -24.48 -23.30 -8.05
CA ILE A 136 -24.95 -23.16 -6.67
C ILE A 136 -25.79 -24.37 -6.27
N THR A 137 -25.53 -24.90 -5.07
CA THR A 137 -26.32 -25.95 -4.41
C THR A 137 -26.81 -25.43 -3.07
N ALA A 138 -28.11 -25.53 -2.79
CA ALA A 138 -28.70 -25.07 -1.53
C ALA A 138 -30.02 -25.81 -1.26
N LEU A 139 -30.37 -26.03 0.02
CA LEU A 139 -31.62 -26.73 0.39
C LEU A 139 -31.78 -28.11 -0.25
N SER A 140 -30.66 -28.82 -0.49
CA SER A 140 -30.64 -30.08 -1.25
C SER A 140 -31.15 -29.97 -2.68
N LEU A 141 -31.27 -28.74 -3.21
CA LEU A 141 -31.57 -28.41 -4.60
C LEU A 141 -30.30 -27.94 -5.30
N GLY A 142 -30.11 -28.39 -6.53
CA GLY A 142 -28.92 -28.08 -7.35
C GLY A 142 -28.19 -29.34 -7.81
N PRO A 143 -27.08 -29.20 -8.56
CA PRO A 143 -26.40 -27.95 -8.93
C PRO A 143 -27.19 -27.13 -9.96
N ARG A 144 -27.16 -25.79 -9.84
CA ARG A 144 -27.69 -24.87 -10.87
C ARG A 144 -26.66 -23.89 -11.34
N GLU A 145 -26.59 -23.75 -12.66
CA GLU A 145 -25.72 -22.80 -13.32
C GLU A 145 -26.16 -21.36 -13.03
N VAL A 146 -25.17 -20.53 -12.66
CA VAL A 146 -25.34 -19.10 -12.42
C VAL A 146 -24.11 -18.37 -12.92
N LEU A 147 -24.32 -17.13 -13.35
CA LEU A 147 -23.24 -16.20 -13.65
C LEU A 147 -22.94 -15.36 -12.41
N TYR A 148 -21.79 -15.57 -11.80
CA TYR A 148 -21.35 -14.81 -10.63
C TYR A 148 -20.64 -13.53 -11.05
N GLU A 149 -21.16 -12.40 -10.57
CA GLU A 149 -20.59 -11.07 -10.77
C GLU A 149 -20.63 -10.27 -9.49
N LYS A 150 -19.56 -9.54 -9.18
CA LYS A 150 -19.47 -8.65 -8.03
C LYS A 150 -18.68 -7.40 -8.32
N GLU A 151 -19.14 -6.29 -7.76
CA GLU A 151 -18.38 -5.04 -7.71
C GLU A 151 -17.88 -4.81 -6.29
N LEU A 152 -16.62 -4.40 -6.20
CA LEU A 152 -15.88 -4.24 -4.96
C LEU A 152 -15.38 -2.81 -4.88
N GLU A 153 -15.90 -2.06 -3.92
CA GLU A 153 -15.37 -0.73 -3.61
C GLU A 153 -14.13 -0.88 -2.73
N LEU A 154 -12.97 -0.58 -3.32
CA LEU A 154 -11.69 -0.55 -2.61
C LEU A 154 -11.39 0.87 -2.19
N SER A 155 -11.04 1.07 -0.91
CA SER A 155 -10.46 2.34 -0.47
C SER A 155 -9.11 2.55 -1.17
N GLY A 156 -8.91 3.71 -1.77
CA GLY A 156 -7.65 4.12 -2.37
C GLY A 156 -6.74 4.86 -1.37
N MET A 157 -5.53 5.20 -1.80
CA MET A 157 -4.50 5.77 -0.93
C MET A 157 -4.60 7.29 -0.75
N LYS A 158 -5.38 7.99 -1.57
CA LYS A 158 -5.41 9.47 -1.64
C LYS A 158 -4.04 10.12 -1.88
N GLY A 159 -3.18 9.41 -2.61
CA GLY A 159 -1.76 9.71 -2.69
C GLY A 159 -0.99 9.27 -1.43
N PRO A 160 0.16 8.58 -1.56
CA PRO A 160 0.92 8.14 -0.40
C PRO A 160 1.37 9.34 0.46
N ILE A 161 0.98 9.33 1.73
CA ILE A 161 1.48 10.31 2.71
C ILE A 161 2.84 9.84 3.18
N VAL A 162 3.89 10.53 2.73
CA VAL A 162 5.28 10.18 3.01
C VAL A 162 5.85 11.12 4.07
N LYS A 163 6.23 10.56 5.22
CA LYS A 163 6.89 11.28 6.33
C LYS A 163 8.32 10.80 6.48
N VAL A 164 9.28 11.71 6.59
CA VAL A 164 10.63 11.33 7.02
C VAL A 164 10.55 10.88 8.48
N ASN A 165 10.83 9.60 8.72
CA ASN A 165 10.89 9.05 10.07
C ASN A 165 12.28 9.28 10.67
N ALA A 166 13.29 8.81 9.95
CA ALA A 166 14.70 8.89 10.32
C ALA A 166 15.57 9.08 9.07
N ALA A 167 16.73 9.70 9.25
CA ALA A 167 17.79 9.74 8.24
C ALA A 167 19.16 9.58 8.91
N SER A 168 20.14 9.02 8.19
CA SER A 168 21.51 8.87 8.67
C SER A 168 22.51 8.97 7.52
N ILE A 169 23.74 9.40 7.81
CA ILE A 169 24.84 9.35 6.86
C ILE A 169 25.40 7.92 6.86
N VAL A 170 25.55 7.33 5.68
CA VAL A 170 26.17 6.00 5.53
C VAL A 170 27.67 6.23 5.30
N GLN A 171 28.49 5.95 6.32
CA GLN A 171 29.95 5.94 6.14
C GLN A 171 30.36 4.65 5.43
N ALA A 172 31.24 4.76 4.43
CA ALA A 172 31.81 3.59 3.78
C ALA A 172 32.58 2.74 4.81
N PRO A 173 32.57 1.40 4.72
CA PRO A 173 33.36 0.55 5.60
C PRO A 173 34.83 0.94 5.48
N GLN A 174 35.46 1.32 6.60
CA GLN A 174 36.89 1.51 6.64
C GLN A 174 37.55 0.15 6.49
N VAL A 175 38.35 -0.01 5.43
CA VAL A 175 39.11 -1.24 5.18
C VAL A 175 40.16 -1.36 6.29
N ALA A 176 39.89 -2.23 7.27
CA ALA A 176 40.86 -2.62 8.28
C ALA A 176 42.03 -3.38 7.60
N GLY A 177 43.24 -3.03 7.99
CA GLY A 177 44.49 -3.45 7.36
C GLY A 177 44.70 -4.96 7.27
N THR A 178 45.49 -5.33 6.27
CA THR A 178 46.11 -6.64 6.04
C THR A 178 46.84 -7.20 7.26
N SER A 179 46.42 -8.39 7.72
CA SER A 179 47.31 -9.32 8.43
C SER A 179 46.86 -10.78 8.26
N SER A 180 47.68 -11.53 7.51
CA SER A 180 48.00 -12.97 7.55
C SER A 180 46.94 -14.02 7.95
N ILE A 181 46.75 -14.97 7.03
CA ILE A 181 46.08 -16.28 7.15
C ILE A 181 46.90 -17.22 8.07
N PRO A 182 46.27 -18.16 8.81
CA PRO A 182 46.30 -19.54 8.31
C PRO A 182 44.99 -20.34 8.44
N ASN A 183 44.71 -20.98 7.31
CA ASN A 183 43.93 -22.17 6.98
C ASN A 183 43.62 -23.19 8.11
N VAL A 184 42.33 -23.51 8.34
CA VAL A 184 41.82 -24.84 8.74
C VAL A 184 40.36 -25.01 8.23
N MET A 185 40.06 -26.19 7.68
CA MET A 185 38.79 -26.60 7.05
C MET A 185 37.95 -27.52 7.99
N PRO A 186 36.77 -28.06 7.60
CA PRO A 186 35.45 -27.60 8.06
C PRO A 186 34.69 -28.61 8.95
N SER A 187 33.59 -28.20 9.59
CA SER A 187 32.60 -29.13 10.15
C SER A 187 31.18 -28.54 10.17
N ASN A 188 30.25 -29.30 9.58
CA ASN A 188 28.79 -29.22 9.64
C ASN A 188 28.23 -28.85 11.02
N VAL A 189 27.27 -27.91 11.09
CA VAL A 189 25.93 -28.09 11.70
C VAL A 189 25.00 -26.94 11.24
N THR A 190 23.77 -27.23 10.81
CA THR A 190 22.66 -26.27 10.71
C THR A 190 22.07 -25.97 12.10
N PRO A 191 21.54 -24.76 12.34
CA PRO A 191 20.07 -24.68 12.39
C PRO A 191 19.47 -23.39 11.81
N PHE A 192 18.22 -23.55 11.37
CA PHE A 192 17.26 -22.51 11.00
C PHE A 192 17.26 -21.32 11.98
N ASN A 193 17.45 -20.13 11.44
CA ASN A 193 17.09 -18.88 12.12
C ASN A 193 16.54 -17.88 11.08
N THR A 194 15.30 -17.45 11.28
CA THR A 194 14.59 -16.46 10.47
C THR A 194 15.18 -15.07 10.71
N SER A 195 16.12 -14.67 9.85
CA SER A 195 16.72 -13.33 9.84
C SER A 195 16.18 -12.49 8.68
N LEU A 196 15.69 -11.29 9.03
CA LEU A 196 15.34 -10.20 8.13
C LEU A 196 16.49 -9.99 7.14
N THR A 197 16.20 -10.20 5.85
CA THR A 197 17.18 -10.05 4.78
C THR A 197 17.42 -8.56 4.49
N THR A 198 18.29 -7.94 5.28
CA THR A 198 18.96 -6.70 4.91
C THR A 198 19.94 -7.02 3.79
N ALA A 199 19.50 -6.87 2.54
CA ALA A 199 20.39 -6.96 1.39
C ALA A 199 21.28 -5.71 1.34
N SER A 200 22.55 -5.85 1.71
CA SER A 200 23.60 -4.87 1.47
C SER A 200 23.81 -4.72 -0.05
N ILE A 201 23.51 -3.54 -0.58
CA ILE A 201 23.72 -3.21 -1.99
C ILE A 201 25.19 -2.82 -2.16
N SER A 202 25.96 -3.64 -2.88
CA SER A 202 27.33 -3.31 -3.27
C SER A 202 27.34 -2.15 -4.27
N SER A 203 28.05 -1.08 -3.91
CA SER A 203 28.29 0.11 -4.73
C SER A 203 29.30 -0.17 -5.84
N THR A 204 28.95 0.07 -7.11
CA THR A 204 29.92 0.18 -8.20
C THR A 204 30.70 1.50 -8.06
N ALA A 205 32.02 1.38 -8.11
CA ALA A 205 32.98 2.40 -7.71
C ALA A 205 32.99 3.62 -8.65
N GLY A 206 32.88 4.81 -8.03
CA GLY A 206 33.16 6.12 -8.59
C GLY A 206 33.47 7.07 -7.43
N SER A 207 34.75 7.39 -7.26
CA SER A 207 35.31 8.14 -6.13
C SER A 207 34.77 9.57 -6.04
N SER A 208 33.98 9.87 -5.00
CA SER A 208 34.01 11.16 -4.30
C SER A 208 33.45 11.01 -2.89
N SER A 209 34.12 11.67 -1.94
CA SER A 209 33.91 11.59 -0.50
C SER A 209 32.47 11.88 -0.05
N GLY A 210 31.75 10.82 0.37
CA GLY A 210 30.87 10.80 1.54
C GLY A 210 29.62 11.68 1.57
N ASN A 211 28.72 11.58 0.57
CA ASN A 211 27.39 12.21 0.62
C ASN A 211 26.23 11.20 0.52
N THR A 212 26.49 9.94 0.87
CA THR A 212 25.46 8.91 0.87
C THR A 212 24.64 9.00 2.15
N ILE A 213 23.33 9.13 1.99
CA ILE A 213 22.34 9.10 3.07
C ILE A 213 21.54 7.81 3.01
N SER A 214 21.01 7.41 4.16
CA SER A 214 19.90 6.47 4.29
C SER A 214 18.70 7.22 4.84
N VAL A 215 17.54 7.11 4.20
CA VAL A 215 16.28 7.75 4.61
C VAL A 215 15.24 6.67 4.84
N VAL A 216 14.62 6.70 6.01
CA VAL A 216 13.49 5.86 6.37
C VAL A 216 12.23 6.70 6.27
N PHE A 217 11.38 6.40 5.30
CA PHE A 217 10.06 6.99 5.19
C PHE A 217 9.03 6.15 5.94
N HIS A 218 8.17 6.82 6.68
CA HIS A 218 6.93 6.24 7.19
C HIS A 218 5.80 6.59 6.23
N VAL A 219 5.14 5.56 5.69
CA VAL A 219 4.10 5.70 4.67
C VAL A 219 2.78 5.15 5.22
N ALA A 220 1.71 5.92 5.07
CA ALA A 220 0.36 5.48 5.36
C ALA A 220 -0.33 4.97 4.08
N ASN A 221 -0.95 3.79 4.18
CA ASN A 221 -1.71 3.16 3.12
C ASN A 221 -3.06 2.66 3.67
N PRO A 222 -4.14 3.42 3.51
CA PRO A 222 -5.48 3.02 3.93
C PRO A 222 -6.11 1.97 3.01
N SER A 223 -5.54 1.70 1.84
CA SER A 223 -6.08 0.72 0.89
C SER A 223 -5.83 -0.72 1.36
N PRO A 224 -6.65 -1.69 0.92
CA PRO A 224 -6.38 -3.11 1.14
C PRO A 224 -5.27 -3.66 0.23
N LEU A 225 -4.70 -2.83 -0.66
CA LEU A 225 -3.68 -3.26 -1.62
C LEU A 225 -2.30 -3.35 -0.96
N GLU A 226 -1.65 -4.48 -1.20
CA GLU A 226 -0.21 -4.67 -1.00
C GLU A 226 0.45 -4.98 -2.34
N MET A 227 1.63 -4.42 -2.57
CA MET A 227 2.36 -4.65 -3.81
C MET A 227 3.86 -4.55 -3.60
N SER A 228 4.59 -5.52 -4.12
CA SER A 228 6.06 -5.49 -4.16
C SER A 228 6.52 -4.98 -5.53
N PHE A 229 7.25 -3.87 -5.53
CA PHE A 229 7.89 -3.34 -6.74
C PHE A 229 9.34 -3.85 -6.86
N GLY A 230 9.92 -4.40 -5.79
CA GLY A 230 11.33 -4.76 -5.77
C GLY A 230 12.20 -3.52 -5.61
N THR A 231 13.31 -3.42 -6.36
CA THR A 231 14.24 -2.28 -6.24
C THR A 231 13.76 -1.11 -7.09
N CYS A 232 13.48 0.01 -6.43
CA CYS A 232 13.01 1.24 -7.05
C CYS A 232 14.02 2.37 -6.89
N PHE A 233 13.91 3.34 -7.78
CA PHE A 233 14.70 4.56 -7.80
C PHE A 233 13.75 5.75 -7.69
N PHE A 234 14.05 6.64 -6.76
CA PHE A 234 13.28 7.85 -6.49
C PHE A 234 14.21 9.05 -6.50
N ASP A 235 13.66 10.20 -6.87
CA ASP A 235 14.28 11.49 -6.64
C ASP A 235 13.60 12.18 -5.47
N ILE A 236 14.40 12.89 -4.69
CA ILE A 236 13.91 14.00 -3.90
C ILE A 236 14.12 15.27 -4.73
N GLN A 237 13.06 16.01 -5.00
CA GLN A 237 13.09 17.28 -5.72
C GLN A 237 12.56 18.43 -4.86
N ASN A 238 13.04 19.65 -5.12
CA ASN A 238 12.44 20.84 -4.54
C ASN A 238 11.18 21.28 -5.33
N HIS A 239 10.53 22.35 -4.89
CA HIS A 239 9.36 22.92 -5.55
C HIS A 239 9.63 23.47 -6.97
N GLU A 240 10.89 23.72 -7.33
CA GLU A 240 11.34 24.12 -8.68
C GLU A 240 11.66 22.91 -9.58
N GLY A 241 11.54 21.67 -9.08
CA GLY A 241 11.93 20.45 -9.79
C GLY A 241 13.44 20.17 -9.79
N LYS A 242 14.24 20.90 -9.01
CA LYS A 242 15.68 20.65 -8.89
C LYS A 242 15.95 19.44 -8.01
N LEU A 243 16.87 18.60 -8.46
CA LEU A 243 17.28 17.38 -7.80
C LEU A 243 18.06 17.66 -6.51
N LEU A 244 17.50 17.20 -5.40
CA LEU A 244 18.11 17.26 -4.06
C LEU A 244 18.83 15.95 -3.74
N ALA A 245 18.21 14.79 -4.00
CA ALA A 245 18.83 13.50 -3.76
C ALA A 245 18.33 12.44 -4.75
N GLU A 246 19.21 11.52 -5.14
CA GLU A 246 18.83 10.31 -5.86
C GLU A 246 18.84 9.13 -4.90
N LEU A 247 17.69 8.49 -4.74
CA LEU A 247 17.42 7.43 -3.79
C LEU A 247 17.22 6.09 -4.51
N LYS A 248 17.74 5.02 -3.91
CA LYS A 248 17.59 3.63 -4.34
C LYS A 248 17.22 2.77 -3.14
N GLY A 249 16.23 1.90 -3.29
CA GLY A 249 15.79 1.05 -2.19
C GLY A 249 14.71 0.08 -2.62
N ARG A 250 14.37 -0.85 -1.74
CA ARG A 250 13.24 -1.74 -1.99
C ARG A 250 11.93 -1.07 -1.60
N LEU A 251 10.93 -1.14 -2.46
CA LEU A 251 9.59 -0.67 -2.17
C LEU A 251 8.60 -1.83 -2.15
N ASP A 252 8.10 -2.10 -0.95
CA ASP A 252 7.01 -3.04 -0.70
C ASP A 252 5.87 -2.25 -0.05
N ILE A 253 4.85 -1.90 -0.83
CA ILE A 253 3.64 -1.24 -0.33
C ILE A 253 2.88 -2.26 0.51
N ARG A 254 2.63 -1.92 1.78
CA ARG A 254 1.85 -2.73 2.73
C ARG A 254 0.63 -1.98 3.22
N ARG A 255 -0.40 -2.68 3.68
CA ARG A 255 -1.60 -2.07 4.28
C ARG A 255 -1.24 -1.31 5.55
N LYS A 256 -2.12 -0.38 5.95
CA LYS A 256 -2.03 0.43 7.18
C LYS A 256 -0.82 1.36 7.17
N HIS A 257 0.28 0.95 7.79
CA HIS A 257 1.50 1.75 7.93
C HIS A 257 2.70 0.87 7.65
N PHE A 258 3.67 1.40 6.92
CA PHE A 258 4.92 0.71 6.66
C PHE A 258 6.09 1.67 6.58
N GLN A 259 7.29 1.09 6.70
CA GLN A 259 8.53 1.83 6.55
C GLN A 259 9.20 1.42 5.25
N ALA A 260 9.67 2.41 4.49
CA ALA A 260 10.44 2.21 3.28
C ALA A 260 11.80 2.88 3.46
N THR A 261 12.87 2.10 3.31
CA THR A 261 14.25 2.58 3.47
C THR A 261 14.90 2.73 2.11
N PHE A 262 15.44 3.92 1.86
CA PHE A 262 16.17 4.22 0.64
C PHE A 262 17.53 4.79 0.96
N GLN A 263 18.52 4.44 0.15
CA GLN A 263 19.87 4.96 0.24
C GLN A 263 20.23 5.71 -1.03
N GLY A 264 20.99 6.78 -0.90
CA GLY A 264 21.15 7.68 -2.01
C GLY A 264 22.17 8.77 -1.81
N ASN A 265 22.50 9.48 -2.89
CA ASN A 265 23.44 10.59 -2.85
C ASN A 265 22.69 11.91 -2.82
N VAL A 266 23.21 12.87 -2.04
CA VAL A 266 22.60 14.19 -1.88
C VAL A 266 23.41 15.26 -2.57
N ASN A 267 22.72 16.14 -3.30
CA ASN A 267 23.24 17.42 -3.74
C ASN A 267 23.14 18.44 -2.59
N ARG A 268 24.22 18.57 -1.83
CA ARG A 268 24.26 19.48 -0.67
C ARG A 268 23.99 20.94 -1.01
N ALA A 269 24.38 21.42 -2.19
CA ALA A 269 24.16 22.80 -2.57
C ALA A 269 22.66 23.12 -2.73
N VAL A 270 21.92 22.22 -3.40
CA VAL A 270 20.47 22.37 -3.59
C VAL A 270 19.74 22.18 -2.25
N ALA A 271 20.16 21.21 -1.44
CA ALA A 271 19.61 20.98 -0.12
C ALA A 271 19.81 22.18 0.82
N ALA A 272 21.00 22.79 0.81
CA ALA A 272 21.30 23.97 1.62
C ALA A 272 20.47 25.19 1.18
N LYS A 273 20.32 25.40 -0.14
CA LYS A 273 19.43 26.46 -0.66
C LYS A 273 17.99 26.24 -0.19
N LEU A 274 17.45 25.03 -0.37
CA LEU A 274 16.07 24.72 0.04
C LEU A 274 15.87 24.91 1.56
N ALA A 275 16.84 24.50 2.37
CA ALA A 275 16.78 24.71 3.82
C ALA A 275 16.77 26.21 4.18
N ALA A 276 17.54 27.05 3.48
CA ALA A 276 17.50 28.50 3.67
C ALA A 276 16.15 29.10 3.26
N ASP A 277 15.63 28.73 2.08
CA ASP A 277 14.33 29.18 1.58
C ASP A 277 13.19 28.82 2.57
N MET A 278 13.22 27.61 3.13
CA MET A 278 12.25 27.17 4.14
C MET A 278 12.31 27.97 5.44
N ARG A 279 13.51 28.39 5.88
CA ARG A 279 13.68 29.25 7.07
C ARG A 279 13.17 30.66 6.83
N GLU A 280 13.46 31.23 5.68
CA GLU A 280 12.99 32.57 5.32
C GLU A 280 11.46 32.62 5.28
N ALA A 281 10.84 31.60 4.68
CA ALA A 281 9.37 31.46 4.66
C ALA A 281 8.77 31.36 6.08
N ALA A 282 9.41 30.59 6.98
CA ALA A 282 8.95 30.45 8.36
C ALA A 282 9.05 31.78 9.15
N ASN A 283 10.10 32.55 8.94
CA ASN A 283 10.30 33.84 9.61
C ASN A 283 9.31 34.91 9.12
N ASN A 284 8.98 34.91 7.84
CA ASN A 284 8.06 35.88 7.25
C ASN A 284 6.60 35.60 7.62
N GLY A 285 6.21 34.34 7.80
CA GLY A 285 4.84 33.94 8.16
C GLY A 285 4.39 34.37 9.57
N SER A 286 5.32 34.71 10.47
CA SER A 286 4.98 35.08 11.86
C SER A 286 4.57 36.55 12.06
N LYS A 287 4.77 37.44 11.06
CA LYS A 287 4.51 38.87 11.22
C LYS A 287 3.08 39.30 10.85
N ASP A 288 2.41 38.53 9.99
CA ASP A 288 1.03 38.83 9.58
C ASP A 288 0.05 37.92 10.34
N GLY A 289 -0.36 38.35 11.53
CA GLY A 289 -1.38 37.69 12.37
C GLY A 289 -2.80 37.69 11.77
N LYS A 290 -2.94 37.70 10.44
CA LYS A 290 -4.21 37.74 9.73
C LYS A 290 -4.63 36.31 9.44
N ARG A 291 -5.79 35.90 9.97
CA ARG A 291 -6.45 34.62 9.65
C ARG A 291 -6.57 34.50 8.12
N VAL A 292 -5.73 33.67 7.51
CA VAL A 292 -5.82 33.34 6.09
C VAL A 292 -6.67 32.09 5.96
N ASP A 293 -7.76 32.20 5.21
CA ASP A 293 -8.65 31.10 4.86
C ASP A 293 -7.90 30.00 4.07
N GLU A 294 -8.13 28.74 4.45
CA GLU A 294 -7.43 27.50 4.04
C GLU A 294 -7.48 27.13 2.53
N ARG A 295 -7.87 28.03 1.62
CA ARG A 295 -8.08 27.67 0.19
C ARG A 295 -7.10 28.30 -0.82
N GLY A 296 -6.08 29.02 -0.39
CA GLY A 296 -5.19 29.73 -1.31
C GLY A 296 -3.75 29.21 -1.31
N ASN A 297 -3.41 28.38 -2.31
CA ASN A 297 -2.07 28.16 -2.85
C ASN A 297 -0.92 28.22 -1.82
N ASP A 298 -0.75 27.16 -1.04
CA ASP A 298 0.37 27.02 -0.10
C ASP A 298 1.70 26.95 -0.87
N ARG A 299 2.27 28.14 -1.12
CA ARG A 299 3.58 28.36 -1.77
C ARG A 299 4.75 28.02 -0.85
N SER A 300 4.52 27.40 0.30
CA SER A 300 5.62 26.99 1.17
C SER A 300 6.58 26.09 0.38
N PRO A 301 7.90 26.37 0.39
CA PRO A 301 8.88 25.53 -0.27
C PRO A 301 8.75 24.10 0.26
N ARG A 302 8.30 23.19 -0.61
CA ARG A 302 8.01 21.80 -0.29
C ARG A 302 8.94 20.88 -1.06
N MET A 303 9.37 19.83 -0.38
CA MET A 303 10.13 18.74 -0.95
C MET A 303 9.18 17.69 -1.51
N ARG A 304 9.51 17.09 -2.65
CA ARG A 304 8.68 16.06 -3.30
C ARG A 304 9.50 14.79 -3.53
N LEU A 305 8.87 13.64 -3.34
CA LEU A 305 9.40 12.33 -3.68
C LEU A 305 8.80 11.92 -5.04
N VAL A 306 9.65 11.82 -6.05
CA VAL A 306 9.27 11.54 -7.43
C VAL A 306 9.83 10.18 -7.83
N GLY A 307 8.99 9.25 -8.25
CA GLY A 307 9.45 7.97 -8.76
C GLY A 307 10.14 8.13 -10.11
N LYS A 308 11.32 7.52 -10.27
CA LYS A 308 12.07 7.54 -11.52
C LYS A 308 11.92 6.25 -12.29
N ARG A 309 12.25 5.14 -11.65
CA ARG A 309 12.22 3.84 -12.29
C ARG A 309 12.15 2.66 -11.33
N CYS A 310 11.81 1.49 -11.87
CA CYS A 310 11.84 0.22 -11.17
C CYS A 310 12.73 -0.79 -11.87
N ALA A 311 13.44 -1.65 -11.12
CA ALA A 311 14.20 -2.77 -11.69
C ALA A 311 13.33 -4.01 -11.99
N GLY A 312 12.02 -3.95 -11.71
CA GLY A 312 11.05 -5.01 -11.98
C GLY A 312 10.52 -4.99 -13.41
N ALA A 313 9.33 -5.55 -13.60
CA ALA A 313 8.62 -5.52 -14.89
C ALA A 313 8.47 -4.10 -15.45
N GLY A 314 8.46 -3.95 -16.77
CA GLY A 314 8.40 -2.66 -17.45
C GLY A 314 7.18 -1.83 -17.04
N TRP A 315 6.04 -2.46 -16.78
CA TRP A 315 4.84 -1.78 -16.33
C TRP A 315 4.92 -1.26 -14.87
N CYS A 316 5.78 -1.85 -14.03
CA CYS A 316 6.06 -1.30 -12.70
C CYS A 316 6.77 0.05 -12.80
N ASP A 317 7.58 0.25 -13.83
CA ASP A 317 8.33 1.49 -14.06
C ASP A 317 7.40 2.70 -14.20
N GLU A 318 6.37 2.58 -15.04
CA GLU A 318 5.37 3.63 -15.25
C GLU A 318 4.51 3.88 -14.02
N THR A 319 4.24 2.83 -13.24
CA THR A 319 3.50 2.95 -11.98
C THR A 319 4.32 3.75 -10.96
N ILE A 320 5.62 3.43 -10.82
CA ILE A 320 6.55 4.16 -9.97
C ILE A 320 6.68 5.61 -10.42
N LYS A 321 6.83 5.87 -11.73
CA LYS A 321 6.85 7.22 -12.31
C LYS A 321 5.58 8.04 -12.00
N GLY A 322 4.46 7.36 -11.73
CA GLY A 322 3.23 7.99 -11.30
C GLY A 322 3.23 8.49 -9.85
N ILE A 323 4.23 8.12 -9.05
CA ILE A 323 4.40 8.57 -7.66
C ILE A 323 5.10 9.92 -7.68
N ASP A 324 4.37 10.95 -7.30
CA ASP A 324 4.89 12.30 -7.09
C ASP A 324 4.15 12.91 -5.91
N VAL A 325 4.77 12.83 -4.73
CA VAL A 325 4.12 13.18 -3.45
C VAL A 325 4.95 14.15 -2.62
N PRO A 326 4.31 15.08 -1.89
CA PRO A 326 5.02 15.95 -0.97
C PRO A 326 5.58 15.14 0.20
N VAL A 327 6.82 15.44 0.56
CA VAL A 327 7.50 14.84 1.71
C VAL A 327 7.29 15.72 2.93
N GLN A 328 6.73 15.15 3.99
CA GLN A 328 6.55 15.81 5.28
C GLN A 328 7.77 15.59 6.19
N ASN A 329 7.98 16.51 7.14
CA ASN A 329 9.11 16.51 8.07
C ASN A 329 10.48 16.53 7.38
N ALA A 330 10.61 17.32 6.31
CA ALA A 330 11.87 17.47 5.58
C ALA A 330 13.00 18.07 6.44
N ASP A 331 12.66 18.81 7.50
CA ASP A 331 13.60 19.33 8.51
C ASP A 331 14.50 18.24 9.08
N LYS A 332 13.96 17.04 9.37
CA LYS A 332 14.76 15.91 9.85
C LYS A 332 15.87 15.51 8.89
N LEU A 333 15.63 15.61 7.58
CA LEU A 333 16.63 15.33 6.57
C LEU A 333 17.75 16.38 6.61
N PHE A 334 17.40 17.66 6.74
CA PHE A 334 18.37 18.77 6.80
C PHE A 334 19.22 18.74 8.07
N ARG A 335 18.66 18.36 9.22
CA ARG A 335 19.43 18.13 10.46
C ARG A 335 20.55 17.13 10.26
N VAL A 336 20.23 15.99 9.66
CA VAL A 336 21.20 14.91 9.40
C VAL A 336 22.28 15.34 8.42
N LEU A 337 21.93 16.19 7.47
CA LEU A 337 22.88 16.76 6.52
C LEU A 337 23.76 17.88 7.11
N GLY A 338 23.60 18.20 8.40
CA GLY A 338 24.34 19.29 9.05
C GLY A 338 23.97 20.67 8.51
N MET A 339 22.80 20.81 7.89
CA MET A 339 22.34 22.06 7.30
C MET A 339 21.61 22.93 8.32
N ASP A 340 21.09 22.33 9.40
CA ASP A 340 20.54 23.02 10.58
C ASP A 340 21.65 23.39 11.57
N ALA A 341 22.41 24.43 11.26
CA ALA A 341 23.43 24.96 12.18
C ALA A 341 22.89 25.96 13.23
N SER A 342 21.56 26.11 13.43
CA SER A 342 21.04 27.13 14.35
C SER A 342 19.62 26.93 14.90
N LEU A 343 19.09 25.70 14.92
CA LEU A 343 17.92 25.40 15.77
C LEU A 343 18.44 24.69 17.02
N GLU A 344 18.89 25.47 18.00
CA GLU A 344 18.78 25.01 19.38
C GLU A 344 17.34 24.54 19.56
N GLU A 345 17.16 23.28 19.97
CA GLU A 345 15.84 22.82 20.39
C GLU A 345 15.31 23.84 21.40
N PRO A 346 14.05 24.30 21.29
CA PRO A 346 13.47 25.13 22.32
C PRO A 346 13.56 24.33 23.61
N ASN A 347 14.55 24.70 24.43
CA ASN A 347 14.84 24.07 25.69
C ASN A 347 13.52 24.05 26.44
N ASN A 348 13.02 22.84 26.66
CA ASN A 348 11.78 22.58 27.36
C ASN A 348 11.90 23.30 28.71
N LYS A 349 11.29 24.49 28.81
CA LYS A 349 11.20 25.26 30.04
C LYS A 349 10.33 24.47 31.00
N ARG A 350 10.98 23.51 31.66
CA ARG A 350 10.61 23.04 32.98
C ARG A 350 10.44 24.27 33.88
N SER A 351 9.34 24.23 34.62
CA SER A 351 9.03 25.01 35.83
C SER A 351 9.01 26.53 35.70
N SER A 352 7.80 27.06 35.47
CA SER A 352 7.33 28.30 36.10
C SER A 352 5.98 28.05 36.78
N ILE A 353 5.96 27.07 37.69
CA ILE A 353 4.95 26.99 38.75
C ILE A 353 5.64 27.49 40.02
N THR A 354 5.65 28.80 40.21
CA THR A 354 5.87 29.43 41.53
C THR A 354 5.36 30.86 41.44
N LYS A 355 4.57 31.26 42.45
CA LYS A 355 4.10 32.63 42.79
C LYS A 355 2.64 33.01 42.51
N TRP A 356 1.68 32.08 42.63
CA TRP A 356 0.26 32.47 42.81
C TRP A 356 -0.48 31.83 44.01
N THR A 357 0.17 30.96 44.79
CA THR A 357 -0.47 30.29 45.95
C THR A 357 -0.03 30.80 47.33
N GLN A 358 0.57 31.99 47.43
CA GLN A 358 0.93 32.59 48.74
C GLN A 358 -0.03 33.68 49.23
N LYS A 359 -1.23 33.82 48.64
CA LYS A 359 -2.22 34.84 49.03
C LYS A 359 -3.58 34.27 49.45
N LEU A 360 -3.63 33.04 49.97
CA LEU A 360 -4.87 32.43 50.48
C LEU A 360 -4.73 31.73 51.85
N MET A 361 -3.79 32.17 52.69
CA MET A 361 -3.76 31.82 54.11
C MET A 361 -3.42 33.07 54.95
N LEU A 362 -4.34 34.03 54.96
CA LEU A 362 -4.52 35.06 55.99
C LEU A 362 -5.72 35.93 55.59
N ARG A 363 -6.92 35.37 55.78
CA ARG A 363 -8.13 36.07 56.24
C ARG A 363 -9.26 35.07 56.46
#